data_AF-A0A7S2L266-F1
#
_entry.id   AF-A0A7S2L266-F1
#
_cell.length_a   1.000
_cell.length_b   1.000
_cell.length_c   1.000
_cell.angle_alpha   90.00
_cell.angle_beta   90.00
_cell.angle_gamma   90.00
#
_symmetry.space_group_name_H-M   'P 1'
#
loop_
_entity.id
_entity.type
_entity.pdbx_description
1 polymer ?
#
loop_
_entity_poly.entity_id
_entity_poly.type
_entity_poly.pdbx_seq_one_letter_code
_entity_poly.pdbx_strand_id
1 'polypeptide(L)'
;AAANIRAALAVSAAYLVFYFTYPFNRVGLLAQHPVVDISADFLVLAVMSASVGLLAMRASACTWVDCGPYCPYVDPHWECPPRAALWPFAAAGIFAVALFCCKAYDRARFLKTRADGALLDTGFCGILAARASVQADRDRILAAIGDQVAVVEHSLDVLMASGMSTPSLRAAAVQGLDVGSAAEVLYAPAFAGAAAWLAIVGFGLQELSLMGLWNAVTFVFVAVIFCKVPADEKAFLANALPRIFIVPGGLLLLFGPWGGEPLPALLARAC
;
A
#
# COMPACT_ATOMS: atom_id res chain seq x y z
N ALA A 1 -30.41 -3.37 12.60
CA ALA A 1 -29.46 -3.38 11.45
C ALA A 1 -28.60 -2.11 11.37
N ALA A 2 -29.17 -0.91 11.24
CA ALA A 2 -28.39 0.33 11.10
C ALA A 2 -27.41 0.63 12.25
N ALA A 3 -27.77 0.30 13.50
CA ALA A 3 -26.89 0.46 14.66
C ALA A 3 -25.63 -0.44 14.58
N ASN A 4 -25.79 -1.67 14.10
CA ASN A 4 -24.67 -2.63 13.97
C ASN A 4 -23.72 -2.22 12.83
N ILE A 5 -24.26 -1.66 11.74
CA ILE A 5 -23.45 -1.14 10.63
C ILE A 5 -22.64 0.09 11.07
N ARG A 6 -23.24 1.01 11.83
CA ARG A 6 -22.52 2.18 12.38
C ARG A 6 -21.44 1.76 13.38
N ALA A 7 -21.71 0.77 14.22
CA ALA A 7 -20.72 0.23 15.16
C ALA A 7 -19.55 -0.43 14.41
N ALA A 8 -19.83 -1.22 13.37
CA ALA A 8 -18.78 -1.83 12.53
C ALA A 8 -17.92 -0.78 11.82
N LEU A 9 -18.54 0.25 11.21
CA LEU A 9 -17.83 1.35 10.57
C LEU A 9 -17.00 2.17 11.57
N ALA A 10 -17.51 2.39 12.78
CA ALA A 10 -16.78 3.09 13.84
C ALA A 10 -15.57 2.30 14.33
N VAL A 11 -15.68 0.97 14.46
CA VAL A 11 -14.55 0.09 14.81
C VAL A 11 -13.52 0.06 13.68
N SER A 12 -13.95 -0.05 12.42
CA SER A 12 -13.04 0.01 11.28
C SER A 12 -12.34 1.37 11.15
N ALA A 13 -13.05 2.47 11.38
CA ALA A 13 -12.48 3.82 11.38
C ALA A 13 -11.50 4.04 12.54
N ALA A 14 -11.85 3.60 13.76
CA ALA A 14 -10.96 3.66 14.91
C ALA A 14 -9.71 2.78 14.70
N TYR A 15 -9.85 1.62 14.05
CA TYR A 15 -8.72 0.75 13.69
C TYR A 15 -7.82 1.41 12.66
N LEU A 16 -8.37 2.05 11.62
CA LEU A 16 -7.60 2.83 10.64
C LEU A 16 -6.89 4.02 11.32
N VAL A 17 -7.58 4.78 12.18
CA VAL A 17 -7.00 5.92 12.91
C VAL A 17 -5.88 5.44 13.83
N PHE A 18 -6.08 4.39 14.62
CA PHE A 18 -5.03 3.83 15.48
C PHE A 18 -3.84 3.34 14.65
N TYR A 19 -4.09 2.68 13.51
CA TYR A 19 -3.06 2.15 12.63
C TYR A 19 -2.26 3.24 11.86
N PHE A 20 -2.89 4.38 11.56
CA PHE A 20 -2.22 5.53 10.94
C PHE A 20 -1.59 6.50 11.96
N THR A 21 -2.08 6.56 13.19
CA THR A 21 -1.58 7.48 14.22
C THR A 21 -0.61 6.85 15.22
N TYR A 22 -0.49 5.52 15.31
CA TYR A 22 0.47 4.88 16.24
C TYR A 22 1.90 5.31 15.87
N PRO A 23 2.57 6.12 16.72
CA PRO A 23 3.86 6.67 16.38
C PRO A 23 4.93 5.58 16.57
N PHE A 24 5.47 5.07 15.46
CA PHE A 24 6.56 4.09 15.41
C PHE A 24 7.92 4.62 15.93
N ASN A 25 7.97 5.81 16.54
CA ASN A 25 9.20 6.49 16.96
C ASN A 25 9.92 5.88 18.18
N ARG A 26 9.49 4.73 18.73
CA ARG A 26 10.15 4.07 19.87
C ARG A 26 11.01 2.85 19.52
N VAL A 27 11.42 2.67 18.26
CA VAL A 27 12.27 1.53 17.85
C VAL A 27 13.79 1.85 17.95
N GLY A 28 14.17 3.07 18.34
CA GLY A 28 15.58 3.49 18.43
C GLY A 28 16.45 2.72 19.45
N LEU A 29 15.87 1.96 20.38
CA LEU A 29 16.59 1.27 21.45
C LEU A 29 16.83 -0.24 21.20
N LEU A 30 16.27 -0.83 20.14
CA LEU A 30 16.43 -2.26 19.82
C LEU A 30 17.37 -2.54 18.63
N ALA A 31 18.06 -1.51 18.14
CA ALA A 31 18.91 -1.61 16.95
C ALA A 31 20.19 -2.48 17.12
N GLN A 32 20.45 -3.06 18.30
CA GLN A 32 21.64 -3.87 18.55
C GLN A 32 21.44 -5.39 18.41
N HIS A 33 20.20 -5.89 18.28
CA HIS A 33 19.93 -7.31 18.03
C HIS A 33 18.89 -7.51 16.91
N PRO A 34 19.29 -7.49 15.63
CA PRO A 34 18.36 -7.36 14.50
C PRO A 34 17.56 -8.62 14.13
N VAL A 35 17.78 -9.77 14.79
CA VAL A 35 17.26 -11.07 14.29
C VAL A 35 16.11 -11.66 15.12
N VAL A 36 15.92 -11.27 16.38
CA VAL A 36 15.12 -12.11 17.30
C VAL A 36 13.65 -11.65 17.48
N ASP A 37 13.32 -10.36 17.47
CA ASP A 37 11.96 -9.91 17.84
C ASP A 37 10.97 -9.68 16.69
N ILE A 38 11.39 -9.82 15.43
CA ILE A 38 10.47 -9.66 14.29
C ILE A 38 9.46 -10.84 14.25
N SER A 39 9.83 -12.01 14.76
CA SER A 39 9.01 -13.22 14.69
C SER A 39 7.77 -13.20 15.58
N ALA A 40 7.87 -12.62 16.79
CA ALA A 40 6.78 -12.65 17.78
C ALA A 40 5.65 -11.68 17.41
N ASP A 41 5.98 -10.44 17.05
CA ASP A 41 5.00 -9.46 16.60
C ASP A 41 4.31 -9.89 15.30
N PHE A 42 5.06 -10.51 14.39
CA PHE A 42 4.54 -11.04 13.12
C PHE A 42 3.62 -12.22 13.33
N LEU A 43 3.97 -13.13 14.26
CA LEU A 43 3.15 -14.27 14.63
C LEU A 43 1.84 -13.82 15.31
N VAL A 44 1.91 -12.92 16.27
CA VAL A 44 0.71 -12.42 16.98
C VAL A 44 -0.24 -11.72 16.01
N LEU A 45 0.26 -10.88 15.11
CA LEU A 45 -0.61 -10.15 14.17
C LEU A 45 -1.11 -11.02 13.01
N ALA A 46 -0.32 -11.98 12.52
CA ALA A 46 -0.78 -12.99 11.56
C ALA A 46 -1.86 -13.88 12.17
N VAL A 47 -1.71 -14.29 13.43
CA VAL A 47 -2.72 -15.04 14.17
C VAL A 47 -3.99 -14.21 14.37
N MET A 48 -3.87 -12.93 14.73
CA MET A 48 -5.02 -12.03 14.90
C MET A 48 -5.77 -11.77 13.58
N SER A 49 -5.05 -11.53 12.49
CA SER A 49 -5.67 -11.30 11.17
C SER A 49 -6.28 -12.57 10.57
N ALA A 50 -5.63 -13.73 10.73
CA ALA A 50 -6.19 -15.03 10.37
C ALA A 50 -7.42 -15.37 11.21
N SER A 51 -7.42 -15.06 12.52
CA SER A 51 -8.58 -15.31 13.39
C SER A 51 -9.74 -14.38 13.10
N VAL A 52 -9.51 -13.12 12.70
CA VAL A 52 -10.57 -12.23 12.18
C VAL A 52 -11.14 -12.78 10.86
N GLY A 53 -10.29 -13.26 9.95
CA GLY A 53 -10.72 -13.92 8.71
C GLY A 53 -11.55 -15.19 8.97
N LEU A 54 -11.08 -16.05 9.87
CA LEU A 54 -11.76 -17.27 10.31
C LEU A 54 -13.08 -16.97 11.03
N LEU A 55 -13.14 -15.93 11.87
CA LEU A 55 -14.36 -15.49 12.53
C LEU A 55 -15.38 -14.94 11.53
N ALA A 56 -14.93 -14.18 10.53
CA ALA A 56 -15.78 -13.71 9.44
C ALA A 56 -16.30 -14.88 8.58
N MET A 57 -15.44 -15.84 8.25
CA MET A 57 -15.84 -17.06 7.54
C MET A 57 -16.79 -17.93 8.37
N ARG A 58 -16.58 -18.05 9.68
CA ARG A 58 -17.44 -18.82 10.58
C ARG A 58 -18.79 -18.14 10.78
N ALA A 59 -18.83 -16.82 10.98
CA ALA A 59 -20.08 -16.06 11.01
C ALA A 59 -20.86 -16.23 9.69
N SER A 60 -20.14 -16.26 8.56
CA SER A 60 -20.71 -16.58 7.26
C SER A 60 -21.27 -18.00 7.22
N ALA A 61 -20.49 -19.02 7.61
CA ALA A 61 -20.94 -20.41 7.62
C ALA A 61 -22.13 -20.65 8.57
N CYS A 62 -22.19 -20.00 9.72
CA CYS A 62 -23.31 -20.09 10.65
C CYS A 62 -24.61 -19.51 10.06
N THR A 63 -24.55 -18.41 9.30
CA THR A 63 -25.73 -17.93 8.55
C THR A 63 -26.17 -18.87 7.42
N TRP A 64 -25.27 -19.74 6.93
CA TRP A 64 -25.58 -20.73 5.89
C TRP A 64 -26.22 -22.02 6.44
N VAL A 65 -25.84 -22.44 7.65
CA VAL A 65 -26.28 -23.74 8.20
C VAL A 65 -27.69 -23.67 8.83
N ASP A 66 -28.15 -22.50 9.28
CA ASP A 66 -29.48 -22.35 9.90
C ASP A 66 -30.61 -21.92 8.94
N CYS A 67 -30.32 -21.68 7.65
CA CYS A 67 -31.34 -21.39 6.64
C CYS A 67 -31.66 -22.60 5.76
N GLY A 68 -31.92 -23.75 6.39
CA GLY A 68 -32.58 -24.87 5.72
C GLY A 68 -34.06 -24.55 5.39
N PRO A 69 -34.72 -25.36 4.54
CA PRO A 69 -36.13 -25.17 4.15
C PRO A 69 -37.15 -25.28 5.31
N TYR A 70 -36.68 -25.50 6.54
CA TYR A 70 -37.49 -25.64 7.75
C TYR A 70 -37.02 -24.68 8.85
N CYS A 71 -36.72 -23.42 8.54
CA CYS A 71 -36.53 -22.42 9.58
C CYS A 71 -37.90 -22.14 10.23
N PRO A 72 -38.19 -22.61 11.47
CA PRO A 72 -39.54 -22.53 12.05
C PRO A 72 -39.84 -21.13 12.61
N TYR A 73 -38.87 -20.22 12.55
CA TYR A 73 -38.89 -18.86 13.11
C TYR A 73 -38.93 -17.77 12.03
N VAL A 74 -39.42 -18.11 10.83
CA VAL A 74 -39.72 -17.09 9.81
C VAL A 74 -41.00 -16.38 10.21
N ASP A 75 -40.84 -15.32 11.00
CA ASP A 75 -41.79 -14.21 10.97
C ASP A 75 -41.84 -13.73 9.49
N PRO A 76 -43.00 -13.69 8.82
CA PRO A 76 -43.10 -13.42 7.38
C PRO A 76 -42.55 -12.06 6.92
N HIS A 77 -42.11 -11.23 7.86
CA HIS A 77 -41.55 -9.90 7.62
C HIS A 77 -40.02 -9.84 7.71
N TRP A 78 -39.34 -10.91 8.12
CA TRP A 78 -37.88 -10.92 8.23
C TRP A 78 -37.23 -11.54 6.99
N GLU A 79 -36.99 -10.70 5.98
CA GLU A 79 -36.18 -11.08 4.83
C GLU A 79 -34.76 -11.43 5.31
N CYS A 80 -34.34 -12.67 5.08
CA CYS A 80 -32.97 -13.07 5.34
C CYS A 80 -32.02 -12.12 4.57
N PRO A 81 -30.99 -11.56 5.22
CA PRO A 81 -30.06 -10.68 4.53
C PRO A 81 -29.49 -11.42 3.32
N PRO A 82 -29.52 -10.83 2.13
CA PRO A 82 -29.11 -11.51 0.91
C PRO A 82 -27.67 -11.99 1.03
N ARG A 83 -27.35 -13.15 0.44
CA ARG A 83 -26.01 -13.78 0.40
C ARG A 83 -24.89 -12.80 -0.01
N ALA A 84 -25.24 -11.69 -0.66
CA ALA A 84 -24.37 -10.58 -1.01
C ALA A 84 -23.80 -9.78 0.19
N ALA A 85 -24.24 -10.00 1.44
CA ALA A 85 -23.78 -9.20 2.59
C ALA A 85 -22.44 -9.68 3.22
N LEU A 86 -21.98 -10.90 2.91
CA LEU A 86 -20.83 -11.53 3.61
C LEU A 86 -19.49 -11.43 2.88
N TRP A 87 -19.52 -11.35 1.55
CA TRP A 87 -18.30 -11.20 0.74
C TRP A 87 -17.44 -9.97 1.10
N PRO A 88 -18.00 -8.80 1.51
CA PRO A 88 -17.17 -7.63 1.83
C PRO A 88 -16.29 -7.88 3.05
N PHE A 89 -16.80 -8.63 4.04
CA PHE A 89 -16.05 -8.95 5.26
C PHE A 89 -14.91 -9.93 4.99
N ALA A 90 -15.15 -10.97 4.18
CA ALA A 90 -14.12 -11.90 3.77
C ALA A 90 -13.04 -11.20 2.93
N ALA A 91 -13.44 -10.36 1.97
CA ALA A 91 -12.52 -9.57 1.15
C ALA A 91 -11.69 -8.62 2.03
N ALA A 92 -12.33 -7.88 2.94
CA ALA A 92 -11.65 -6.99 3.87
C ALA A 92 -10.61 -7.73 4.73
N GLY A 93 -10.94 -8.93 5.22
CA GLY A 93 -10.01 -9.77 5.97
C GLY A 93 -8.76 -10.15 5.15
N ILE A 94 -8.95 -10.60 3.90
CA ILE A 94 -7.84 -10.95 2.99
C ILE A 94 -6.97 -9.72 2.72
N PHE A 95 -7.58 -8.55 2.44
CA PHE A 95 -6.83 -7.32 2.21
C PHE A 95 -6.04 -6.87 3.43
N ALA A 96 -6.63 -7.00 4.64
CA ALA A 96 -5.94 -6.66 5.87
C ALA A 96 -4.71 -7.54 6.10
N VAL A 97 -4.82 -8.85 5.90
CA VAL A 97 -3.70 -9.80 5.98
C VAL A 97 -2.61 -9.43 4.96
N ALA A 98 -2.98 -9.21 3.70
CA ALA A 98 -2.01 -8.90 2.65
C ALA A 98 -1.34 -7.54 2.87
N LEU A 99 -2.07 -6.52 3.29
CA LEU A 99 -1.51 -5.21 3.66
C LEU A 99 -0.49 -5.34 4.80
N PHE A 100 -0.80 -6.17 5.79
CA PHE A 100 0.13 -6.43 6.88
C PHE A 100 1.41 -7.11 6.38
N CYS A 101 1.29 -8.17 5.57
CA CYS A 101 2.44 -8.84 4.96
C CYS A 101 3.29 -7.85 4.15
N CYS A 102 2.68 -6.97 3.36
CA CYS A 102 3.37 -5.94 2.61
C CYS A 102 4.09 -4.95 3.54
N LYS A 103 3.44 -4.45 4.60
CA LYS A 103 4.08 -3.53 5.55
C LYS A 103 5.27 -4.16 6.25
N ALA A 104 5.15 -5.41 6.66
CA ALA A 104 6.22 -6.10 7.35
C ALA A 104 7.39 -6.39 6.41
N TYR A 105 7.10 -6.73 5.15
CA TYR A 105 8.11 -6.83 4.09
C TYR A 105 8.80 -5.48 3.84
N ASP A 106 8.06 -4.39 3.68
CA ASP A 106 8.60 -3.04 3.50
C ASP A 106 9.50 -2.65 4.68
N ARG A 107 9.08 -2.94 5.91
CA ARG A 107 9.88 -2.69 7.13
C ARG A 107 11.18 -3.48 7.12
N ALA A 108 11.13 -4.77 6.83
CA ALA A 108 12.33 -5.62 6.79
C ALA A 108 13.32 -5.12 5.72
N ARG A 109 12.81 -4.75 4.55
CA ARG A 109 13.60 -4.18 3.47
C ARG A 109 14.22 -2.84 3.86
N PHE A 110 13.45 -1.94 4.46
CA PHE A 110 13.93 -0.64 4.95
C PHE A 110 15.07 -0.79 5.96
N LEU A 111 14.91 -1.69 6.95
CA LEU A 111 15.96 -1.95 7.94
C LEU A 111 17.24 -2.48 7.29
N LYS A 112 17.12 -3.37 6.31
CA LYS A 112 18.27 -3.87 5.56
C LYS A 112 18.95 -2.74 4.77
N THR A 113 18.20 -1.97 3.99
CA THR A 113 18.74 -0.85 3.20
C THR A 113 19.42 0.18 4.09
N ARG A 114 18.86 0.45 5.28
CA ARG A 114 19.48 1.35 6.26
C ARG A 114 20.78 0.79 6.84
N ALA A 115 20.83 -0.52 7.13
CA ALA A 115 22.04 -1.17 7.59
C ALA A 115 23.14 -1.16 6.51
N ASP A 116 22.77 -1.48 5.27
CA ASP A 116 23.66 -1.44 4.11
C ASP A 116 24.16 0.00 3.86
N GLY A 117 23.28 1.01 3.99
CA GLY A 117 23.65 2.43 3.91
C GLY A 117 24.63 2.85 4.99
N ALA A 118 24.42 2.43 6.24
CA ALA A 118 25.35 2.73 7.33
C ALA A 118 26.73 2.07 7.12
N LEU A 119 26.79 0.88 6.52
CA LEU A 119 28.05 0.25 6.15
C LEU A 119 28.77 1.02 5.04
N LEU A 120 28.02 1.52 4.05
CA LEU A 120 28.56 2.39 3.01
C LEU A 120 29.13 3.68 3.62
N ASP A 121 28.44 4.33 4.56
CA ASP A 121 28.91 5.56 5.20
C ASP A 121 30.26 5.38 5.94
N THR A 122 30.55 4.17 6.46
CA THR A 122 31.81 3.92 7.20
C THR A 122 33.03 3.69 6.32
N GLY A 123 32.84 3.28 5.07
CA GLY A 123 33.93 2.88 4.17
C GLY A 123 33.98 3.63 2.84
N PHE A 124 32.87 4.26 2.46
CA PHE A 124 32.77 5.00 1.22
C PHE A 124 33.35 6.38 1.40
N CYS A 125 34.42 6.63 0.66
CA CYS A 125 35.01 7.94 0.50
C CYS A 125 34.89 8.29 -0.99
N GLY A 126 34.75 9.59 -1.30
CA GLY A 126 34.62 10.06 -2.68
C GLY A 126 35.69 9.47 -3.60
N ILE A 127 35.43 9.44 -4.90
CA ILE A 127 36.26 8.70 -5.86
C ILE A 127 37.75 9.08 -5.81
N LEU A 128 38.04 10.34 -5.46
CA LEU A 128 39.39 10.85 -5.29
C LEU A 128 40.09 10.28 -4.04
N ALA A 129 39.35 10.02 -2.97
CA ALA A 129 39.85 9.48 -1.71
C ALA A 129 39.78 7.94 -1.63
N ALA A 130 39.08 7.30 -2.57
CA ALA A 130 38.93 5.85 -2.63
C ALA A 130 40.27 5.12 -2.70
N ARG A 131 40.45 4.11 -1.84
CA ARG A 131 41.63 3.23 -1.83
C ARG A 131 41.38 2.03 -2.74
N ALA A 132 42.31 1.75 -3.65
CA ALA A 132 42.27 0.58 -4.51
C ALA A 132 43.32 -0.45 -4.06
N SER A 133 43.00 -1.74 -4.18
CA SER A 133 43.97 -2.82 -3.99
C SER A 133 45.09 -2.77 -5.04
N VAL A 134 44.78 -2.26 -6.24
CA VAL A 134 45.72 -2.07 -7.35
C VAL A 134 45.68 -0.60 -7.78
N GLN A 135 46.74 0.15 -7.45
CA GLN A 135 46.80 1.59 -7.73
C GLN A 135 46.75 1.91 -9.24
N ALA A 136 47.38 1.07 -10.08
CA ALA A 136 47.36 1.25 -11.53
C ALA A 136 45.94 1.20 -12.12
N ASP A 137 45.03 0.40 -11.54
CA ASP A 137 43.63 0.35 -12.00
C ASP A 137 42.86 1.59 -11.57
N ARG A 138 43.13 2.13 -10.37
CA ARG A 138 42.60 3.43 -9.94
C ARG A 138 43.03 4.54 -10.89
N ASP A 139 44.32 4.60 -11.25
CA ASP A 139 44.83 5.65 -12.14
C ASP A 139 44.21 5.54 -13.54
N ARG A 140 44.01 4.32 -14.06
CA ARG A 140 43.29 4.09 -15.32
C ARG A 140 41.83 4.53 -15.24
N ILE A 141 41.13 4.21 -14.15
CA ILE A 141 39.72 4.62 -13.96
C ILE A 141 39.62 6.15 -13.86
N LEU A 142 40.49 6.80 -13.08
CA LEU A 142 40.51 8.25 -12.96
C LEU A 142 40.85 8.92 -14.29
N ALA A 143 41.82 8.38 -15.04
CA ALA A 143 42.15 8.87 -16.38
C ALA A 143 41.00 8.69 -17.37
N ALA A 144 40.25 7.59 -17.28
CA ALA A 144 39.09 7.33 -18.14
C ALA A 144 37.90 8.24 -17.82
N ILE A 145 37.73 8.62 -16.55
CA ILE A 145 36.71 9.59 -16.13
C ILE A 145 37.09 11.01 -16.59
N GLY A 146 38.38 11.35 -16.55
CA GLY A 146 38.91 12.60 -17.06
C GLY A 146 38.37 13.83 -16.30
N ASP A 147 37.70 14.72 -17.01
CA ASP A 147 37.09 15.95 -16.50
C ASP A 147 35.71 15.73 -15.85
N GLN A 148 35.14 14.53 -15.96
CA GLN A 148 33.80 14.23 -15.45
C GLN A 148 33.77 13.79 -13.98
N VAL A 149 34.87 13.97 -13.23
CA VAL A 149 34.98 13.55 -11.82
C VAL A 149 33.85 14.12 -10.98
N ALA A 150 33.53 15.41 -11.13
CA ALA A 150 32.44 16.06 -10.39
C ALA A 150 31.07 15.45 -10.69
N VAL A 151 30.82 15.02 -11.93
CA VAL A 151 29.56 14.37 -12.34
C VAL A 151 29.45 12.97 -11.73
N VAL A 152 30.57 12.25 -11.66
CA VAL A 152 30.64 10.93 -11.04
C VAL A 152 30.44 11.03 -9.53
N GLU A 153 31.11 11.95 -8.85
CA GLU A 153 30.90 12.20 -7.41
C GLU A 153 29.46 12.57 -7.12
N HIS A 154 28.87 13.50 -7.88
CA HIS A 154 27.46 13.84 -7.71
C HIS A 154 26.54 12.63 -7.92
N SER A 155 26.83 11.78 -8.90
CA SER A 155 26.05 10.56 -9.15
C SER A 155 26.16 9.54 -8.01
N LEU A 156 27.31 9.49 -7.34
CA LEU A 156 27.56 8.68 -6.15
C LEU A 156 26.83 9.26 -4.93
N ASP A 157 26.83 10.57 -4.74
CA ASP A 157 26.08 11.23 -3.67
C ASP A 157 24.58 10.93 -3.78
N VAL A 158 24.03 11.02 -5.00
CA VAL A 158 22.62 10.64 -5.27
C VAL A 158 22.38 9.15 -5.03
N LEU A 159 23.33 8.29 -5.41
CA LEU A 159 23.25 6.85 -5.17
C LEU A 159 23.22 6.54 -3.67
N MET A 160 24.07 7.19 -2.88
CA MET A 160 24.14 7.02 -1.43
C MET A 160 22.86 7.56 -0.75
N ALA A 161 22.39 8.73 -1.18
CA ALA A 161 21.21 9.37 -0.58
C ALA A 161 19.90 8.63 -0.88
N SER A 162 19.73 8.15 -2.12
CA SER A 162 18.45 7.58 -2.56
C SER A 162 18.47 6.06 -2.72
N GLY A 163 19.65 5.43 -2.72
CA GLY A 163 19.83 4.01 -3.00
C GLY A 163 19.85 3.65 -4.49
N MET A 164 19.61 4.61 -5.41
CA MET A 164 19.71 4.43 -6.87
C MET A 164 20.21 5.72 -7.55
N SER A 165 20.92 5.62 -8.67
CA SER A 165 21.36 6.80 -9.44
C SER A 165 20.70 6.81 -10.81
N THR A 166 19.48 7.33 -10.89
CA THR A 166 18.77 7.50 -12.17
C THR A 166 18.94 8.92 -12.71
N PRO A 167 18.83 9.16 -14.03
CA PRO A 167 18.90 10.51 -14.59
C PRO A 167 17.89 11.48 -13.96
N SER A 168 16.67 11.02 -13.68
CA SER A 168 15.62 11.83 -13.05
C SER A 168 15.94 12.19 -11.60
N LEU A 169 16.51 11.27 -10.83
CA LEU A 169 16.93 11.55 -9.44
C LEU A 169 18.10 12.53 -9.39
N ARG A 170 19.07 12.38 -10.31
CA ARG A 170 20.18 13.35 -10.44
C ARG A 170 19.65 14.74 -10.81
N ALA A 171 18.71 14.83 -11.75
CA ALA A 171 18.09 16.10 -12.11
C ALA A 171 17.32 16.74 -10.93
N ALA A 172 16.61 15.94 -10.13
CA ALA A 172 15.92 16.39 -8.93
C ALA A 172 16.90 16.89 -7.85
N ALA A 173 18.00 16.16 -7.63
CA ALA A 173 19.03 16.54 -6.66
C ALA A 173 19.72 17.86 -7.04
N VAL A 174 19.99 18.09 -8.34
CA VAL A 174 20.53 19.38 -8.84
C VAL A 174 19.57 20.55 -8.55
N GLN A 175 18.26 20.30 -8.49
CA GLN A 175 17.26 21.29 -8.12
C GLN A 175 17.13 21.50 -6.60
N GLY A 176 17.94 20.81 -5.79
CA GLY A 176 17.88 20.87 -4.32
C GLY A 176 16.67 20.14 -3.73
N LEU A 177 16.01 19.27 -4.50
CA LEU A 177 14.97 18.40 -3.99
C LEU A 177 15.60 17.27 -3.18
N ASP A 178 15.02 16.98 -2.01
CA ASP A 178 15.41 15.83 -1.22
C ASP A 178 15.07 14.54 -1.98
N VAL A 179 16.11 13.78 -2.32
CA VAL A 179 16.00 12.47 -2.99
C VAL A 179 16.05 11.31 -2.00
N GLY A 180 16.16 11.61 -0.70
CA GLY A 180 16.08 10.63 0.38
C GLY A 180 14.81 9.79 0.25
N SER A 181 14.98 8.47 0.16
CA SER A 181 13.90 7.49 0.00
C SER A 181 13.09 7.55 -1.30
N ALA A 182 13.46 8.38 -2.29
CA ALA A 182 12.73 8.48 -3.57
C ALA A 182 12.74 7.16 -4.38
N ALA A 183 13.72 6.31 -4.13
CA ALA A 183 13.90 5.02 -4.79
C ALA A 183 13.29 3.85 -4.00
N GLU A 184 12.71 4.11 -2.81
CA GLU A 184 12.09 3.08 -2.00
C GLU A 184 10.71 2.70 -2.56
N VAL A 185 10.60 1.49 -3.09
CA VAL A 185 9.30 0.91 -3.44
C VAL A 185 8.60 0.50 -2.15
N LEU A 186 7.55 1.23 -1.79
CA LEU A 186 6.65 0.87 -0.69
C LEU A 186 5.48 0.07 -1.26
N TYR A 187 5.46 -1.24 -1.02
CA TYR A 187 4.40 -2.11 -1.53
C TYR A 187 3.08 -1.94 -0.76
N ALA A 188 3.16 -1.63 0.53
CA ALA A 188 1.98 -1.45 1.38
C ALA A 188 1.03 -0.33 0.90
N PRO A 189 1.46 0.91 0.62
CA PRO A 189 0.56 1.93 0.09
C PRO A 189 -0.02 1.57 -1.27
N ALA A 190 0.77 0.95 -2.16
CA ALA A 190 0.28 0.46 -3.45
C ALA A 190 -0.84 -0.57 -3.28
N PHE A 191 -0.63 -1.53 -2.38
CA PHE A 191 -1.61 -2.56 -2.07
C PHE A 191 -2.85 -1.99 -1.37
N ALA A 192 -2.68 -1.03 -0.45
CA ALA A 192 -3.78 -0.32 0.19
C ALA A 192 -4.62 0.46 -0.84
N GLY A 193 -3.97 1.13 -1.79
CA GLY A 193 -4.66 1.83 -2.89
C GLY A 193 -5.45 0.87 -3.77
N ALA A 194 -4.85 -0.28 -4.13
CA ALA A 194 -5.53 -1.32 -4.90
C ALA A 194 -6.72 -1.92 -4.12
N ALA A 195 -6.56 -2.17 -2.82
CA ALA A 195 -7.63 -2.67 -1.96
C ALA A 195 -8.78 -1.66 -1.83
N ALA A 196 -8.47 -0.38 -1.63
CA ALA A 196 -9.46 0.69 -1.58
C ALA A 196 -10.22 0.80 -2.91
N TRP A 197 -9.53 0.72 -4.04
CA TRP A 197 -10.14 0.70 -5.36
C TRP A 197 -11.07 -0.50 -5.55
N LEU A 198 -10.61 -1.71 -5.22
CA LEU A 198 -11.43 -2.92 -5.33
C LEU A 198 -12.65 -2.89 -4.41
N ALA A 199 -12.55 -2.25 -3.24
CA ALA A 199 -13.71 -2.02 -2.38
C ALA A 199 -14.71 -1.08 -3.07
N ILE A 200 -14.26 0.09 -3.55
CA ILE A 200 -15.12 1.07 -4.25
C ILE A 200 -15.80 0.43 -5.47
N VAL A 201 -15.04 -0.28 -6.30
CA VAL A 201 -15.55 -0.96 -7.48
C VAL A 201 -16.46 -2.12 -7.09
N GLY A 202 -16.11 -2.92 -6.10
CA GLY A 202 -16.94 -4.04 -5.63
C GLY A 202 -18.30 -3.57 -5.08
N PHE A 203 -18.36 -2.42 -4.41
CA PHE A 203 -19.62 -1.79 -4.03
C PHE A 203 -20.40 -1.28 -5.25
N GLY A 204 -19.72 -0.72 -6.26
CA GLY A 204 -20.35 -0.24 -7.49
C GLY A 204 -20.78 -1.35 -8.49
N LEU A 205 -20.15 -2.52 -8.45
CA LEU A 205 -20.42 -3.67 -9.33
C LEU A 205 -21.69 -4.44 -8.97
N GLN A 206 -22.36 -4.10 -7.85
CA GLN A 206 -23.68 -4.66 -7.54
C GLN A 206 -24.68 -4.39 -8.67
N GLU A 207 -24.46 -3.32 -9.45
CA GLU A 207 -25.09 -3.13 -10.74
C GLU A 207 -24.08 -3.38 -11.86
N LEU A 208 -24.40 -4.30 -12.76
CA LEU A 208 -23.60 -4.66 -13.94
C LEU A 208 -23.61 -3.52 -14.98
N SER A 209 -23.10 -2.36 -14.59
CA SER A 209 -23.04 -1.14 -15.37
C SER A 209 -21.79 -1.11 -16.26
N LEU A 210 -21.87 -0.39 -17.38
CA LEU A 210 -20.71 -0.11 -18.25
C LEU A 210 -19.53 0.50 -17.46
N MET A 211 -19.82 1.29 -16.42
CA MET A 211 -18.82 1.88 -15.54
C MET A 211 -18.07 0.81 -14.73
N GLY A 212 -18.77 -0.21 -14.26
CA GLY A 212 -18.17 -1.37 -13.59
C GLY A 212 -17.17 -2.12 -14.47
N LEU A 213 -17.54 -2.39 -15.73
CA LEU A 213 -16.67 -3.04 -16.71
C LEU A 213 -15.43 -2.18 -17.01
N TRP A 214 -15.62 -0.88 -17.23
CA TRP A 214 -14.52 0.06 -17.47
C TRP A 214 -13.51 0.06 -16.32
N ASN A 215 -13.99 0.12 -15.08
CA ASN A 215 -13.15 0.06 -13.88
C ASN A 215 -12.35 -1.25 -13.77
N ALA A 216 -12.96 -2.39 -14.10
CA ALA A 216 -12.28 -3.68 -14.10
C ALA A 216 -11.15 -3.72 -15.16
N VAL A 217 -11.41 -3.20 -16.37
CA VAL A 217 -10.41 -3.08 -17.43
C VAL A 217 -9.26 -2.15 -17.01
N THR A 218 -9.58 -0.99 -16.43
CA THR A 218 -8.56 -0.06 -15.91
C THR A 218 -7.68 -0.71 -14.85
N PHE A 219 -8.27 -1.50 -13.94
CA PHE A 219 -7.52 -2.21 -12.91
C PHE A 219 -6.55 -3.24 -13.51
N VAL A 220 -7.03 -4.08 -14.43
CA VAL A 220 -6.19 -5.08 -15.11
C VAL A 220 -5.06 -4.40 -15.88
N PHE A 221 -5.37 -3.31 -16.60
CA PHE A 221 -4.38 -2.54 -17.33
C PHE A 221 -3.27 -1.99 -16.40
N VAL A 222 -3.65 -1.38 -15.27
CA VAL A 222 -2.70 -0.87 -14.29
C VAL A 222 -1.88 -2.00 -13.66
N ALA A 223 -2.48 -3.14 -13.36
CA ALA A 223 -1.76 -4.30 -12.83
C ALA A 223 -0.74 -4.83 -13.85
N VAL A 224 -1.09 -4.89 -15.14
CA VAL A 224 -0.17 -5.29 -16.21
C VAL A 224 0.99 -4.30 -16.34
N ILE A 225 0.72 -2.99 -16.33
CA ILE A 225 1.76 -1.96 -16.33
C ILE A 225 2.68 -2.15 -15.13
N PHE A 226 2.11 -2.25 -13.93
CA PHE A 226 2.86 -2.40 -12.68
C PHE A 226 3.77 -3.65 -12.72
N CYS A 227 3.32 -4.75 -13.33
CA CYS A 227 4.15 -5.94 -13.49
C CYS A 227 5.30 -5.75 -14.48
N LYS A 228 5.08 -4.98 -15.56
CA LYS A 228 6.02 -4.80 -16.68
C LYS A 228 7.07 -3.71 -16.45
N VAL A 229 6.74 -2.68 -15.68
CA VAL A 229 7.69 -1.57 -15.45
C VAL A 229 8.93 -1.99 -14.65
N PRO A 230 10.08 -1.35 -14.91
CA PRO A 230 11.30 -1.57 -14.12
C PRO A 230 11.13 -1.14 -12.64
N ALA A 231 12.09 -1.51 -11.80
CA ALA A 231 11.96 -1.38 -10.35
C ALA A 231 11.85 0.08 -9.84
N ASP A 232 12.50 1.02 -10.52
CA ASP A 232 12.45 2.46 -10.24
C ASP A 232 11.08 3.05 -10.61
N GLU A 233 10.58 2.72 -11.80
CA GLU A 233 9.23 3.12 -12.23
C GLU A 233 8.13 2.50 -11.36
N LYS A 234 8.36 1.29 -10.83
CA LYS A 234 7.47 0.66 -9.83
C LYS A 234 7.38 1.47 -8.55
N ALA A 235 8.48 2.06 -8.06
CA ALA A 235 8.47 2.90 -6.87
C ALA A 235 7.58 4.13 -7.08
N PHE A 236 7.73 4.75 -8.26
CA PHE A 236 6.91 5.88 -8.65
C PHE A 236 5.43 5.50 -8.76
N LEU A 237 5.11 4.44 -9.49
CA LEU A 237 3.73 3.95 -9.64
C LEU A 237 3.12 3.54 -8.29
N ALA A 238 3.86 2.86 -7.43
CA ALA A 238 3.40 2.45 -6.10
C ALA A 238 2.94 3.64 -5.24
N ASN A 239 3.60 4.79 -5.38
CA ASN A 239 3.25 6.03 -4.69
C ASN A 239 2.18 6.86 -5.41
N ALA A 240 2.16 6.82 -6.75
CA ALA A 240 1.20 7.58 -7.57
C ALA A 240 -0.18 6.91 -7.61
N LEU A 241 -0.24 5.59 -7.74
CA LEU A 241 -1.49 4.83 -7.91
C LEU A 241 -2.51 5.08 -6.80
N PRO A 242 -2.16 5.05 -5.49
CA PRO A 242 -3.12 5.36 -4.44
C PRO A 242 -3.71 6.76 -4.59
N ARG A 243 -2.92 7.75 -5.04
CA ARG A 243 -3.41 9.12 -5.25
C ARG A 243 -4.35 9.20 -6.45
N ILE A 244 -3.98 8.55 -7.55
CA ILE A 244 -4.78 8.47 -8.78
C ILE A 244 -6.10 7.72 -8.54
N PHE A 245 -6.11 6.75 -7.64
CA PHE A 245 -7.29 5.92 -7.39
C PHE A 245 -8.18 6.43 -6.27
N ILE A 246 -7.60 6.86 -5.15
CA ILE A 246 -8.34 7.31 -3.98
C ILE A 246 -9.01 8.66 -4.23
N VAL A 247 -8.36 9.59 -4.96
CA VAL A 247 -8.93 10.93 -5.17
C VAL A 247 -10.20 10.86 -6.03
N PRO A 248 -10.20 10.28 -7.25
CA PRO A 248 -11.42 10.17 -8.06
C PRO A 248 -12.45 9.23 -7.43
N GLY A 249 -12.00 8.12 -6.82
CA GLY A 249 -12.89 7.22 -6.08
C GLY A 249 -13.59 7.94 -4.93
N GLY A 250 -12.85 8.70 -4.13
CA GLY A 250 -13.39 9.53 -3.05
C GLY A 250 -14.32 10.63 -3.57
N LEU A 251 -14.01 11.27 -4.69
CA LEU A 251 -14.91 12.23 -5.34
C LEU A 251 -16.21 11.56 -5.81
N LEU A 252 -16.14 10.35 -6.39
CA LEU A 252 -17.33 9.58 -6.75
C LEU A 252 -18.15 9.14 -5.52
N LEU A 253 -17.50 8.89 -4.38
CA LEU A 253 -18.19 8.63 -3.12
C LEU A 253 -18.87 9.89 -2.57
N LEU A 254 -18.22 11.05 -2.68
CA LEU A 254 -18.72 12.32 -2.15
C LEU A 254 -19.80 12.96 -3.04
N PHE A 255 -19.66 12.86 -4.36
CA PHE A 255 -20.52 13.51 -5.35
C PHE A 255 -21.38 12.53 -6.14
N GLY A 256 -21.18 11.23 -5.96
CA GLY A 256 -22.07 10.23 -6.54
C GLY A 256 -23.49 10.36 -5.96
N PRO A 257 -24.53 9.94 -6.71
CA PRO A 257 -25.90 9.95 -6.23
C PRO A 257 -26.10 8.84 -5.18
N TRP A 258 -25.54 9.04 -3.98
CA TRP A 258 -25.63 8.09 -2.86
C TRP A 258 -26.97 8.14 -2.13
N GLY A 259 -27.82 9.11 -2.46
CA GLY A 259 -29.25 9.08 -2.17
C GLY A 259 -29.98 8.90 -3.48
N GLY A 260 -30.83 7.87 -3.60
CA GLY A 260 -31.55 7.49 -4.82
C GLY A 260 -32.53 8.52 -5.41
N GLU A 261 -32.34 9.82 -5.15
CA GLU A 261 -32.98 10.86 -5.93
C GLU A 261 -32.05 11.25 -7.09
N PRO A 262 -32.49 11.07 -8.35
CA PRO A 262 -31.70 11.48 -9.51
C PRO A 262 -31.46 12.99 -9.43
N LEU A 263 -30.29 13.47 -9.88
CA LEU A 263 -29.88 14.90 -9.87
C LEU A 263 -30.99 15.91 -10.24
N PRO A 264 -31.92 15.62 -11.18
CA PRO A 264 -33.08 16.47 -11.46
C PRO A 264 -34.02 16.71 -10.26
N ALA A 265 -34.21 15.73 -9.37
CA ALA A 265 -35.08 15.85 -8.19
C ALA A 265 -34.46 16.73 -7.09
N LEU A 266 -33.13 16.71 -6.94
CA LEU A 266 -32.40 17.63 -6.07
C LEU A 266 -32.48 19.08 -6.58
N LEU A 267 -32.31 19.28 -7.89
CA LEU A 267 -32.43 20.60 -8.52
C LEU A 267 -33.87 21.15 -8.44
N ALA A 268 -34.87 20.28 -8.56
CA ALA A 268 -36.29 20.65 -8.43
C ALA A 268 -36.70 21.04 -7.00
N ARG A 269 -35.95 20.66 -5.96
CA ARG A 269 -36.19 21.12 -4.57
C ARG A 269 -35.44 22.41 -4.23
N ALA A 270 -34.42 22.76 -5.01
CA ALA A 270 -33.62 23.97 -4.81
C ALA A 270 -34.21 25.21 -5.51
N CYS A 271 -35.14 25.00 -6.46
CA CYS A 271 -35.90 26.04 -7.14
C CYS A 271 -37.32 26.15 -6.54
#